data_AF-A0A0F8ZC15-F1
#
_entry.id   AF-A0A0F8ZC15-F1
#
_cell.length_a   1.000
_cell.length_b   1.000
_cell.length_c   1.000
_cell.angle_alpha   90.00
_cell.angle_beta   90.00
_cell.angle_gamma   90.00
#
_symmetry.space_group_name_H-M   'P 1'
#
loop_
_entity.id
_entity.type
_entity.pdbx_description
1 polymer ?
#
loop_
_entity_poly.entity_id
_entity_poly.type
_entity_poly.pdbx_seq_one_letter_code
_entity_poly.pdbx_strand_id
1 'polypeptide(L)'
;MDISEFNEHLIAIRELMIQEKYSDALVTIDMLKELDKKGDNDFSYNLMHQLYQLDSNCRSAFHQQIILKIINDKFDKKQSINFTELSQILRENDKLKIDDEVLKKEVELLILRNLLKCKIEGNQIIFLT
;
A
#
# COMPACT_ATOMS: atom_id res chain seq x y z
N MET A 1 17.02 17.72 -12.38
CA MET A 1 16.94 16.30 -12.77
C MET A 1 16.44 16.29 -14.20
N ASP A 2 17.04 15.51 -15.09
CA ASP A 2 16.56 15.43 -16.46
C ASP A 2 15.51 14.31 -16.66
N ILE A 3 14.95 14.22 -17.87
CA ILE A 3 13.92 13.22 -18.20
C ILE A 3 14.49 11.79 -18.17
N SER A 4 15.76 11.60 -18.49
CA SER A 4 16.40 10.28 -18.46
C SER A 4 16.52 9.81 -17.03
N GLU A 5 17.06 10.65 -16.15
CA GLU A 5 17.18 10.39 -14.71
C GLU A 5 15.81 10.11 -14.07
N PHE A 6 14.78 10.86 -14.44
CA PHE A 6 13.42 10.63 -13.93
C PHE A 6 12.88 9.24 -14.34
N ASN A 7 13.09 8.86 -15.60
CA ASN A 7 12.66 7.55 -16.10
C ASN A 7 13.41 6.40 -15.42
N GLU A 8 14.71 6.56 -15.16
CA GLU A 8 15.50 5.59 -14.39
C GLU A 8 14.91 5.39 -12.99
N HIS A 9 14.50 6.47 -12.32
CA HIS A 9 13.81 6.35 -11.04
C HIS A 9 12.46 5.64 -11.15
N LEU A 10 11.65 5.90 -12.19
CA LEU A 10 10.39 5.17 -12.41
C LEU A 10 10.63 3.67 -12.63
N ILE A 11 11.71 3.29 -13.31
CA ILE A 11 12.10 1.89 -13.51
C ILE A 11 12.52 1.28 -12.16
N ALA A 12 13.39 1.95 -11.40
CA ALA A 12 13.84 1.50 -10.10
C ALA A 12 12.67 1.29 -9.11
N ILE A 13 11.69 2.19 -9.11
CA ILE A 13 10.46 2.05 -8.31
C ILE A 13 9.73 0.75 -8.67
N ARG A 14 9.55 0.47 -9.97
CA ARG A 14 8.89 -0.78 -10.42
C ARG A 14 9.66 -2.01 -10.01
N GLU A 15 10.99 -1.99 -10.12
CA GLU A 15 11.85 -3.10 -9.68
C GLU A 15 11.75 -3.36 -8.17
N LEU A 16 11.76 -2.30 -7.36
CA LEU A 16 11.55 -2.39 -5.91
C LEU A 16 10.18 -2.97 -5.58
N MET A 17 9.12 -2.55 -6.29
CA MET A 17 7.78 -3.10 -6.11
C MET A 17 7.69 -4.58 -6.49
N ILE A 18 8.37 -5.03 -7.55
CA ILE A 18 8.46 -6.46 -7.93
C ILE A 18 9.15 -7.26 -6.83
N GLN A 19 10.16 -6.68 -6.19
CA GLN A 19 10.88 -7.27 -5.05
C GLN A 19 10.15 -7.12 -3.71
N GLU A 20 8.91 -6.60 -3.71
CA GLU A 20 8.11 -6.30 -2.52
C GLU A 20 8.78 -5.34 -1.52
N LYS A 21 9.76 -4.55 -1.98
CA LYS A 21 10.46 -3.51 -1.19
C LYS A 21 9.70 -2.19 -1.25
N TYR A 22 8.43 -2.21 -0.81
CA TYR A 22 7.54 -1.06 -0.99
C TYR A 22 7.96 0.17 -0.18
N SER A 23 8.53 -0.01 1.01
CA SER A 23 9.02 1.13 1.82
C SER A 23 10.12 1.90 1.08
N ASP A 24 11.07 1.19 0.46
CA ASP A 24 12.16 1.80 -0.31
C ASP A 24 11.60 2.50 -1.57
N ALA A 25 10.66 1.86 -2.26
CA ALA A 25 9.98 2.45 -3.41
C ALA A 25 9.26 3.75 -3.04
N LEU A 26 8.57 3.78 -1.89
CA LEU A 26 7.86 4.98 -1.41
C LEU A 26 8.81 6.14 -1.10
N VAL A 27 10.01 5.87 -0.58
CA VAL A 27 11.04 6.91 -0.38
C VAL A 27 11.41 7.57 -1.71
N THR A 28 11.64 6.78 -2.77
CA THR A 28 11.94 7.33 -4.10
C THR A 28 10.75 8.07 -4.70
N ILE A 29 9.53 7.55 -4.56
CA ILE A 29 8.30 8.20 -5.03
C ILE A 29 8.12 9.57 -4.37
N ASP A 30 8.25 9.65 -3.04
CA ASP A 30 8.06 10.89 -2.30
C ASP A 30 9.13 11.92 -2.65
N MET A 31 10.39 11.49 -2.86
CA MET A 31 11.44 12.36 -3.40
C MET A 31 11.05 12.96 -4.75
N LEU A 32 10.57 12.15 -5.71
CA LEU A 32 10.17 12.64 -7.04
C LEU A 32 8.97 13.60 -6.97
N LYS A 33 7.99 13.33 -6.10
CA LYS A 33 6.82 14.22 -5.90
C LYS A 33 7.20 15.57 -5.29
N GLU A 34 8.21 15.61 -4.43
CA GLU A 34 8.71 16.87 -3.88
C GLU A 34 9.43 17.72 -4.93
N LEU A 35 10.10 17.09 -5.90
CA LEU A 35 10.71 17.80 -7.03
C LEU A 35 9.67 18.46 -7.95
N ASP A 36 8.52 17.82 -8.14
CA ASP A 36 7.38 18.38 -8.87
C ASP A 36 6.77 19.60 -8.15
N LYS A 37 6.53 19.49 -6.83
CA LYS A 37 5.94 20.58 -6.03
C LYS A 37 6.79 21.85 -6.00
N LYS A 38 8.12 21.73 -6.07
CA LYS A 38 9.02 22.88 -6.07
C LYS A 38 9.00 23.65 -7.39
N GLY A 39 8.40 23.09 -8.44
CA GLY A 39 8.40 23.69 -9.78
C GLY A 39 9.80 23.73 -10.41
N ASP A 40 10.75 22.98 -9.84
CA ASP A 40 12.16 22.98 -10.27
C ASP A 40 12.36 22.23 -11.59
N ASN A 41 11.35 21.48 -12.06
CA ASN A 41 11.43 20.66 -13.26
C ASN A 41 10.08 20.64 -13.99
N ASP A 42 10.08 20.95 -15.29
CA ASP A 42 8.90 20.89 -16.16
C ASP A 42 8.76 19.47 -16.73
N PHE A 43 8.40 18.52 -15.86
CA PHE A 43 8.19 17.13 -16.28
C PHE A 43 6.88 17.01 -17.06
N SER A 44 6.91 16.25 -18.16
CA SER A 44 5.70 16.05 -18.96
C SER A 44 4.56 15.44 -18.13
N TYR A 45 3.33 15.86 -18.41
CA TYR A 45 2.10 15.34 -17.79
C TYR A 45 2.08 13.80 -17.72
N ASN A 46 2.56 13.11 -18.76
CA ASN A 46 2.61 11.66 -18.81
C ASN A 46 3.50 11.05 -17.72
N LEU A 47 4.69 11.62 -17.48
CA LEU A 47 5.63 11.13 -16.46
C LEU A 47 5.05 11.32 -15.06
N MET A 48 4.44 12.48 -14.82
CA MET A 48 3.76 12.74 -13.56
C MET A 48 2.57 11.79 -13.35
N HIS A 49 1.77 11.57 -14.38
CA HIS A 49 0.67 10.61 -14.32
C HIS A 49 1.17 9.20 -13.95
N GLN A 50 2.26 8.73 -14.57
CA GLN A 50 2.88 7.45 -14.22
C GLN A 50 3.38 7.41 -12.78
N LEU A 51 4.00 8.48 -12.28
CA LEU A 51 4.45 8.58 -10.90
C LEU A 51 3.28 8.45 -9.92
N TYR A 52 2.17 9.17 -10.17
CA TYR A 52 0.98 9.09 -9.30
C TYR A 52 0.31 7.70 -9.35
N GLN A 53 0.31 7.03 -10.51
CA GLN A 53 -0.15 5.64 -10.59
C GLN A 53 0.73 4.70 -9.76
N LEU A 54 2.06 4.86 -9.86
CA LEU A 54 3.01 4.07 -9.06
C LEU A 54 2.85 4.34 -7.57
N ASP A 55 2.67 5.60 -7.17
CA ASP A 55 2.39 5.99 -5.78
C ASP A 55 1.15 5.28 -5.22
N SER A 56 0.03 5.37 -5.95
CA SER A 56 -1.22 4.73 -5.53
C SER A 56 -1.07 3.21 -5.42
N ASN A 57 -0.43 2.57 -6.40
CA ASN A 57 -0.22 1.13 -6.41
C ASN A 57 0.74 0.68 -5.30
N CYS A 58 1.84 1.42 -5.09
CA CYS A 58 2.85 1.09 -4.10
C CYS A 58 2.32 1.23 -2.68
N ARG A 59 1.56 2.29 -2.37
CA ARG A 59 0.92 2.46 -1.06
C ARG A 59 -0.10 1.35 -0.79
N SER A 60 -0.94 1.03 -1.76
CA SER A 60 -1.91 -0.07 -1.63
C SER A 60 -1.19 -1.40 -1.38
N ALA A 61 -0.15 -1.73 -2.14
CA ALA A 61 0.63 -2.95 -1.95
C ALA A 61 1.32 -2.99 -0.57
N PHE A 62 1.91 -1.87 -0.12
CA PHE A 62 2.50 -1.76 1.21
C PHE A 62 1.48 -1.97 2.33
N HIS A 63 0.31 -1.33 2.23
CA HIS A 63 -0.77 -1.54 3.20
C HIS A 63 -1.22 -3.00 3.23
N GLN A 64 -1.43 -3.59 2.07
CA GLN A 64 -1.85 -4.98 1.92
C GLN A 64 -0.84 -5.95 2.53
N GLN A 65 0.47 -5.72 2.35
CA GLN A 65 1.53 -6.54 2.95
C GLN A 65 1.45 -6.54 4.49
N ILE A 66 1.27 -5.36 5.10
CA ILE A 66 1.16 -5.22 6.56
C ILE A 66 -0.14 -5.85 7.06
N ILE A 67 -1.26 -5.59 6.39
CA ILE A 67 -2.58 -6.13 6.73
C ILE A 67 -2.55 -7.66 6.69
N LEU A 68 -2.01 -8.25 5.62
CA LEU A 68 -1.88 -9.70 5.48
C LEU A 68 -1.07 -10.30 6.62
N LYS A 69 0.07 -9.70 6.97
CA LYS A 69 0.91 -10.15 8.08
C LYS A 69 0.13 -10.20 9.39
N ILE A 70 -0.57 -9.12 9.75
CA ILE A 70 -1.36 -9.04 10.99
C ILE A 70 -2.50 -10.05 10.98
N ILE A 71 -3.22 -10.16 9.87
CA ILE A 71 -4.36 -11.08 9.78
C ILE A 71 -3.87 -12.52 9.87
N ASN A 72 -2.80 -12.90 9.18
CA ASN A 72 -2.22 -14.24 9.28
C ASN A 72 -1.76 -14.57 10.71
N ASP A 73 -1.13 -13.61 11.41
CA ASP A 73 -0.72 -13.78 12.82
C ASP A 73 -1.91 -13.98 13.79
N LYS A 74 -3.11 -13.55 13.39
CA LYS A 74 -4.37 -13.68 14.14
C LYS A 74 -5.22 -14.85 13.69
N PHE A 75 -5.07 -15.30 12.44
CA PHE A 75 -5.84 -16.37 11.82
C PHE A 75 -5.78 -17.65 12.65
N ASP A 76 -4.60 -17.99 13.18
CA ASP A 76 -4.40 -19.19 14.01
C ASP A 76 -4.96 -19.06 15.44
N LYS A 77 -5.33 -17.85 15.88
CA LYS A 77 -5.66 -17.53 17.28
C LYS A 77 -7.11 -17.15 17.50
N LYS A 78 -7.81 -16.73 16.45
CA LYS A 78 -9.19 -16.22 16.52
C LYS A 78 -9.95 -16.70 15.28
N GLN A 79 -11.28 -16.71 15.35
CA GLN A 79 -12.15 -16.97 14.19
C GLN A 79 -12.49 -15.68 13.42
N SER A 80 -12.29 -14.51 14.04
CA SER A 80 -12.58 -13.22 13.43
C SER A 80 -11.79 -12.07 14.06
N ILE A 81 -11.77 -10.93 13.37
CA ILE A 81 -11.23 -9.66 13.86
C ILE A 81 -12.14 -8.50 13.42
N ASN A 82 -12.36 -7.52 14.29
CA ASN A 82 -13.11 -6.31 13.94
C ASN A 82 -12.20 -5.32 13.20
N PHE A 83 -12.74 -4.54 12.25
CA PHE A 83 -11.96 -3.50 11.58
C PHE A 83 -11.38 -2.47 12.56
N THR A 84 -12.13 -2.13 13.61
CA THR A 84 -11.63 -1.24 14.67
C THR A 84 -10.43 -1.84 15.42
N GLU A 85 -10.45 -3.15 15.71
CA GLU A 85 -9.31 -3.85 16.33
C GLU A 85 -8.11 -3.86 15.36
N LEU A 86 -8.34 -4.15 14.08
CA LEU A 86 -7.30 -4.15 13.05
C LEU A 86 -6.67 -2.76 12.88
N SER A 87 -7.49 -1.71 12.80
CA SER A 87 -7.06 -0.31 12.70
C SER A 87 -6.22 0.11 13.91
N GLN A 88 -6.61 -0.31 15.11
CA GLN A 88 -5.82 -0.08 16.32
C GLN A 88 -4.45 -0.77 16.27
N ILE A 89 -4.42 -2.05 15.90
CA ILE A 89 -3.17 -2.82 15.77
C ILE A 89 -2.22 -2.16 14.76
N LEU A 90 -2.74 -1.77 13.59
CA LEU A 90 -1.97 -1.09 12.54
C LEU A 90 -1.32 0.21 13.04
N ARG A 91 -2.06 0.99 13.83
CA ARG A 91 -1.56 2.25 14.41
C ARG A 91 -0.52 2.03 15.49
N GLU A 92 -0.72 1.05 16.36
CA GLU A 92 0.13 0.81 17.54
C GLU A 92 1.42 0.05 17.19
N ASN A 93 1.33 -0.99 16.37
CA ASN A 93 2.45 -1.88 16.10
C ASN A 93 3.29 -1.43 14.90
N ASP A 94 2.63 -1.06 13.81
CA ASP A 94 3.29 -0.78 12.53
C ASP A 94 3.32 0.72 12.20
N LYS A 95 2.80 1.57 13.12
CA LYS A 95 2.66 3.03 12.96
C LYS A 95 1.90 3.42 11.68
N LEU A 96 1.12 2.50 11.11
CA LEU A 96 0.38 2.73 9.88
C LEU A 96 -0.94 3.42 10.21
N LYS A 97 -1.06 4.68 9.81
CA LYS A 97 -2.30 5.45 9.90
C LYS A 97 -3.07 5.33 8.59
N ILE A 98 -3.95 4.36 8.53
CA ILE A 98 -4.90 4.16 7.45
C ILE A 98 -6.29 4.61 7.89
N ASP A 99 -7.04 5.20 6.97
CA ASP A 99 -8.45 5.51 7.17
C ASP A 99 -9.29 4.21 7.16
N ASP A 100 -10.39 4.17 7.90
CA ASP A 100 -11.20 2.95 8.04
C ASP A 100 -11.84 2.52 6.70
N GLU A 101 -12.23 3.46 5.84
CA GLU A 101 -12.74 3.15 4.50
C GLU A 101 -11.64 2.55 3.61
N VAL A 102 -10.44 3.12 3.68
CA VAL A 102 -9.28 2.62 2.94
C VAL A 102 -8.89 1.23 3.44
N LEU A 103 -8.84 1.02 4.76
CA LEU A 103 -8.56 -0.29 5.35
C LEU A 103 -9.52 -1.36 4.87
N LYS A 104 -10.83 -1.05 4.89
CA LYS A 104 -11.86 -1.96 4.40
C LYS A 104 -11.63 -2.30 2.92
N LYS A 105 -11.38 -1.29 2.09
CA LYS A 105 -11.09 -1.48 0.66
C LYS A 105 -9.84 -2.35 0.43
N GLU A 106 -8.78 -2.16 1.20
CA GLU A 106 -7.57 -2.98 1.06
C GLU A 106 -7.84 -4.45 1.42
N VAL A 107 -8.62 -4.71 2.47
CA VAL A 107 -9.05 -6.08 2.82
C VAL A 107 -9.93 -6.68 1.72
N GLU A 108 -10.88 -5.92 1.17
CA GLU A 108 -11.70 -6.37 0.04
C GLU A 108 -10.85 -6.74 -1.19
N LEU A 109 -9.84 -5.93 -1.51
CA LEU A 109 -8.90 -6.23 -2.60
C LEU A 109 -8.10 -7.51 -2.34
N LEU A 110 -7.67 -7.75 -1.11
CA LEU A 110 -6.98 -8.99 -0.73
C LEU A 110 -7.87 -10.23 -0.91
N ILE A 111 -9.16 -10.13 -0.55
CA ILE A 111 -10.15 -11.20 -0.76
C ILE A 111 -10.36 -11.44 -2.26
N LEU A 112 -10.61 -10.37 -3.03
CA LEU A 112 -10.86 -10.45 -4.47
C LEU A 112 -9.68 -11.05 -5.25
N ARG A 113 -8.44 -10.79 -4.78
CA ARG A 113 -7.21 -11.37 -5.34
C ARG A 113 -6.91 -12.78 -4.82
N ASN A 114 -7.78 -13.35 -3.98
CA ASN A 114 -7.59 -14.65 -3.35
C ASN A 114 -6.29 -14.75 -2.51
N LEU A 115 -5.81 -13.62 -1.99
CA LEU A 115 -4.65 -13.55 -1.10
C LEU A 115 -5.06 -13.70 0.36
N LEU A 116 -6.33 -13.46 0.68
CA LEU A 116 -6.88 -13.60 2.02
C LEU A 116 -8.18 -14.41 2.00
N LYS A 117 -8.19 -15.54 2.71
CA LYS A 117 -9.35 -16.43 2.83
C LYS A 117 -10.25 -15.99 3.99
N CYS A 118 -11.05 -14.96 3.75
CA CYS A 118 -12.00 -14.46 4.72
C CYS A 118 -13.28 -13.92 4.04
N LYS A 119 -14.31 -13.68 4.84
CA LYS A 119 -15.50 -12.92 4.43
C LYS A 119 -15.66 -11.70 5.33
N ILE A 120 -16.24 -10.63 4.79
CA ILE A 120 -16.59 -9.43 5.55
C ILE A 120 -18.07 -9.50 5.93
N GLU A 121 -18.38 -9.39 7.22
CA GLU A 121 -19.74 -9.30 7.74
C GLU A 121 -19.87 -8.09 8.67
N GLY A 122 -20.56 -7.05 8.20
CA GLY A 122 -20.66 -5.78 8.94
C GLY A 122 -19.29 -5.15 9.20
N ASN A 123 -18.91 -5.05 10.49
CA ASN A 123 -17.63 -4.51 10.94
C ASN A 123 -16.58 -5.59 11.24
N GLN A 124 -16.81 -6.84 10.82
CA GLN A 124 -15.96 -7.98 11.13
C GLN A 124 -15.38 -8.64 9.88
N ILE A 125 -14.16 -9.14 10.02
CA ILE A 125 -13.50 -10.03 9.09
C ILE A 125 -13.59 -11.43 9.70
N ILE A 126 -14.33 -12.33 9.06
CA ILE A 126 -14.50 -13.73 9.49
C ILE A 126 -13.56 -14.62 8.68
N PHE A 127 -12.69 -15.34 9.37
CA PHE A 127 -11.70 -16.22 8.75
C PHE A 127 -12.35 -17.50 8.25
N LEU A 128 -12.03 -17.90 7.02
CA LEU A 128 -12.54 -19.10 6.37
C LEU A 128 -11.44 -20.15 6.37
N THR A 129 -11.60 -21.18 7.18
CA THR A 129 -10.78 -22.40 7.20
C THR A 129 -10.96 -23.23 5.94
#